data_AF-A0A3M2BSU4-F1
#
_entry.id   AF-A0A3M2BSU4-F1
#
_cell.length_a   1.000
_cell.length_b   1.000
_cell.length_c   1.000
_cell.angle_alpha   90.00
_cell.angle_beta   90.00
_cell.angle_gamma   90.00
#
_symmetry.space_group_name_H-M   'P 1'
#
loop_
_entity.id
_entity.type
_entity.pdbx_description
1 polymer ?
#
loop_
_entity_poly.entity_id
_entity_poly.type
_entity_poly.pdbx_seq_one_letter_code
_entity_poly.pdbx_strand_id
1 'polypeptide(L)'
;MAVDLRRPATRRCRQWMERVLLQLEGAGVLEATKERRPPHYHVSLFPRPYRRYVDALRTRAVATAGGTQRYRVQAGDSLWEIARAYGTTIETLKAINGLSGSRIYPGQVLSVPSR
;
A
#
# COMPACT_ATOMS: atom_id res chain seq x y z
N MET A 1 -1.18 13.70 22.03
CA MET A 1 -1.39 12.42 22.75
C MET A 1 -0.02 11.79 22.90
N ALA A 2 0.35 11.29 24.08
CA ALA A 2 1.65 10.66 24.28
C ALA A 2 1.50 9.18 24.67
N VAL A 3 2.48 8.36 24.30
CA VAL A 3 2.53 6.92 24.58
C VAL A 3 3.97 6.55 24.94
N ASP A 4 4.13 5.73 25.98
CA ASP A 4 5.42 5.17 26.35
C ASP A 4 5.63 3.79 25.74
N LEU A 5 6.71 3.63 24.98
CA LEU A 5 7.11 2.37 24.38
C LEU A 5 8.26 1.75 25.19
N ARG A 6 8.08 0.50 25.61
CA ARG A 6 9.14 -0.28 26.24
C ARG A 6 10.29 -0.46 25.25
N ARG A 7 11.53 -0.28 25.73
CA ARG A 7 12.72 -0.56 24.93
C ARG A 7 12.90 -2.06 24.67
N PRO A 8 12.95 -2.52 23.40
CA PRO A 8 13.17 -3.93 23.09
C PRO A 8 14.53 -4.43 23.59
N ALA A 9 14.55 -5.68 24.05
CA ALA A 9 15.76 -6.35 24.52
C ALA A 9 16.72 -6.68 23.37
N THR A 10 16.19 -7.16 22.24
CA THR A 10 17.01 -7.58 21.08
C THR A 10 17.48 -6.38 20.26
N ARG A 11 18.73 -6.45 19.78
CA ARG A 11 19.34 -5.38 18.98
C ARG A 11 18.58 -5.14 17.67
N ARG A 12 18.18 -6.20 16.98
CA ARG A 12 17.46 -6.13 15.69
C ARG A 12 16.12 -5.40 15.83
N CYS A 13 15.32 -5.76 16.84
CA CYS A 13 14.03 -5.12 17.08
C CYS A 13 14.19 -3.66 17.50
N ARG A 14 15.15 -3.36 18.39
CA ARG A 14 15.43 -1.99 18.82
C ARG A 14 15.87 -1.09 17.65
N GLN A 15 16.79 -1.57 16.80
CA GLN A 15 17.25 -0.82 15.63
C GLN A 15 16.14 -0.59 14.60
N TRP A 16 15.29 -1.59 14.39
CA TRP A 16 14.11 -1.43 13.54
C TRP A 16 13.17 -0.35 14.10
N MET A 17 12.87 -0.40 15.40
CA MET A 17 11.99 0.57 16.05
C MET A 17 12.58 1.98 16.02
N GLU A 18 13.85 2.14 16.37
CA GLU A 18 14.53 3.45 16.33
C GLU A 18 14.53 4.04 14.91
N ARG A 19 14.70 3.21 13.87
CA ARG A 19 14.60 3.66 12.47
C ARG A 19 13.18 4.13 12.11
N VAL A 20 12.15 3.41 12.56
CA VAL A 20 10.75 3.78 12.32
C VAL A 20 10.42 5.10 13.03
N LEU A 21 10.86 5.27 14.28
CA LEU A 21 10.65 6.52 15.03
C LEU A 21 11.29 7.70 14.30
N LEU A 22 12.57 7.58 13.93
CA LEU A 22 13.28 8.62 13.16
C LEU A 22 12.59 8.96 11.83
N GLN A 23 12.08 7.96 11.11
CA GLN A 23 11.34 8.19 9.86
C GLN A 23 10.05 8.99 10.10
N LEU A 24 9.29 8.66 11.15
CA LEU A 24 8.03 9.33 11.47
C LEU A 24 8.25 10.74 12.04
N GLU A 25 9.34 10.95 12.76
CA GLU A 25 9.81 12.29 13.16
C GLU A 25 10.16 13.14 11.94
N GLY A 26 10.92 12.58 10.99
CA GLY A 26 11.23 13.26 9.73
C GLY A 26 10.00 13.59 8.89
N ALA A 27 8.91 12.83 9.03
CA ALA A 27 7.61 13.11 8.43
C ALA A 27 6.75 14.10 9.24
N GLY A 28 7.22 14.56 10.41
CA GLY A 28 6.50 15.48 11.30
C GLY A 28 5.24 14.88 11.94
N VAL A 29 5.14 13.56 11.99
CA VAL A 29 3.96 12.82 12.48
C VAL A 29 3.96 12.71 14.00
N LEU A 30 5.15 12.59 14.57
CA LEU A 30 5.40 12.39 15.98
C LEU A 30 6.74 13.00 16.38
N GLU A 31 6.98 13.04 17.68
CA GLU A 31 8.27 13.29 18.30
C GLU A 31 8.58 12.14 19.27
N ALA A 32 9.81 11.64 19.28
CA ALA A 32 10.22 10.48 20.06
C ALA A 32 11.48 10.80 20.88
N THR A 33 11.34 10.81 22.20
CA THR A 33 12.47 11.01 23.13
C THR A 33 12.83 9.69 23.80
N LYS A 34 14.13 9.36 23.81
CA LYS A 34 14.64 8.19 24.51
C LYS A 34 15.01 8.55 25.95
N GLU A 35 14.26 8.05 26.91
CA GLU A 35 14.50 8.24 28.33
C GLU A 35 15.42 7.14 28.90
N ARG A 36 16.26 7.51 29.85
CA ARG A 36 17.29 6.62 30.42
C ARG A 36 16.82 5.91 31.70
N ARG A 37 15.85 6.44 32.44
CA ARG A 37 15.42 5.87 33.73
C ARG A 37 13.90 5.99 33.99
N PRO A 38 13.12 4.89 33.93
CA PRO A 38 13.49 3.59 33.36
C PRO A 38 13.74 3.70 31.85
N PRO A 39 14.50 2.80 31.20
CA PRO A 39 14.74 2.90 29.75
C PRO A 39 13.46 2.67 28.92
N HIS A 40 12.88 3.75 28.39
CA HIS A 40 11.71 3.71 27.51
C HIS A 40 11.79 4.82 26.45
N TYR A 41 10.91 4.76 25.46
CA TYR A 41 10.74 5.83 24.48
C TYR A 41 9.43 6.54 24.79
N HIS A 42 9.50 7.84 25.03
CA HIS A 42 8.34 8.69 25.15
C HIS A 42 7.99 9.22 23.76
N VAL A 43 6.78 8.91 23.27
CA VAL A 43 6.36 9.27 21.91
C VAL A 43 5.15 10.19 21.96
N SER A 44 5.32 11.42 21.48
CA SER A 44 4.25 12.40 21.30
C SER A 44 3.69 12.31 19.88
N LEU A 45 2.42 11.96 19.76
CA LEU A 45 1.69 11.90 18.49
C LEU A 45 0.96 13.23 18.25
N PHE A 46 1.10 13.77 17.05
CA PHE A 46 0.39 14.96 16.59
C PHE A 46 -0.84 14.54 15.76
N PRO A 47 -2.08 14.67 16.27
CA PRO A 47 -3.25 14.06 15.63
C PRO A 47 -3.53 14.56 14.21
N ARG A 48 -3.29 15.84 13.93
CA ARG A 48 -3.51 16.44 12.61
C ARG A 48 -2.45 15.96 11.59
N PRO A 49 -1.14 16.08 11.84
CA PRO A 49 -0.11 15.49 10.99
C PRO A 49 -0.27 13.98 10.77
N TYR A 50 -0.59 13.22 11.83
CA TYR A 50 -0.83 11.79 11.72
C TYR A 50 -1.96 11.44 10.76
N ARG A 51 -3.10 12.13 10.86
CA ARG A 51 -4.22 11.93 9.91
C ARG A 51 -3.79 12.16 8.48
N ARG A 52 -3.13 13.30 8.20
CA ARG A 52 -2.61 13.61 6.86
C ARG A 52 -1.65 12.54 6.34
N TYR A 53 -0.76 12.04 7.20
CA TYR A 53 0.17 10.99 6.84
C TYR A 53 -0.54 9.69 6.47
N VAL A 54 -1.51 9.25 7.27
CA VAL A 54 -2.32 8.06 6.98
C VAL A 54 -3.13 8.24 5.69
N ASP A 55 -3.73 9.40 5.48
CA ASP A 55 -4.48 9.69 4.25
C ASP A 55 -3.57 9.66 3.02
N ALA A 56 -2.38 10.26 3.09
CA ALA A 56 -1.40 10.21 2.00
C ALA A 56 -0.94 8.77 1.68
N LEU A 57 -0.72 7.94 2.71
CA LEU A 57 -0.41 6.52 2.52
C LEU A 57 -1.56 5.77 1.83
N ARG A 58 -2.81 6.06 2.21
CA ARG A 58 -4.00 5.49 1.56
C ARG A 58 -4.12 5.94 0.11
N THR A 59 -3.96 7.24 -0.16
CA THR A 59 -3.98 7.77 -1.53
C THR A 59 -2.89 7.12 -2.38
N ARG A 60 -1.68 6.95 -1.85
CA ARG A 60 -0.59 6.27 -2.56
C ARG A 60 -0.93 4.81 -2.81
N ALA A 61 -1.47 4.09 -1.83
CA ALA A 61 -1.88 2.70 -1.99
C ALA A 61 -2.98 2.55 -3.05
N VAL A 62 -3.97 3.46 -3.07
CA VAL A 62 -5.01 3.51 -4.10
C VAL A 62 -4.45 3.87 -5.47
N ALA A 63 -3.48 4.79 -5.55
CA ALA A 63 -2.82 5.12 -6.81
C ALA A 63 -2.06 3.92 -7.39
N THR A 64 -1.43 3.11 -6.54
CA THR A 64 -0.78 1.86 -6.98
C THR A 64 -1.80 0.79 -7.35
N ALA A 65 -2.89 0.63 -6.57
CA ALA A 65 -3.89 -0.42 -6.78
C ALA A 65 -4.95 -0.09 -7.85
N GLY A 66 -5.07 1.18 -8.26
CA GLY A 66 -6.22 1.71 -8.99
C GLY A 66 -5.92 2.29 -10.37
N GLY A 67 -4.69 2.16 -10.88
CA GLY A 67 -4.45 2.45 -12.28
C GLY A 67 -5.18 1.42 -13.15
N THR A 68 -5.82 1.87 -14.21
CA THR A 68 -6.33 0.97 -15.25
C THR A 68 -5.39 1.09 -16.44
N GLN A 69 -4.69 0.02 -16.78
CA GLN A 69 -3.87 -0.04 -17.98
C GLN A 69 -4.73 -0.55 -19.15
N ARG A 70 -4.51 -0.01 -20.35
CA ARG A 70 -5.11 -0.54 -21.57
C ARG A 70 -4.25 -1.68 -22.11
N TYR A 71 -4.83 -2.87 -22.24
CA TYR A 71 -4.22 -4.04 -22.84
C TYR A 71 -4.88 -4.35 -24.18
N ARG A 72 -4.08 -4.55 -25.23
CA ARG A 72 -4.60 -4.97 -26.54
C ARG A 72 -4.49 -6.49 -26.64
N VAL A 73 -5.65 -7.14 -26.74
CA VAL A 73 -5.75 -8.59 -26.87
C VAL A 73 -5.00 -9.06 -28.12
N GLN A 74 -4.16 -10.06 -27.96
CA GLN A 74 -3.41 -10.71 -29.04
C GLN A 74 -4.09 -12.01 -29.48
N ALA A 75 -3.71 -12.51 -30.65
CA ALA A 75 -4.22 -13.78 -31.14
C ALA A 75 -3.75 -14.92 -30.23
N GLY A 76 -4.70 -15.64 -29.63
CA GLY A 76 -4.44 -16.75 -28.71
C GLY A 76 -4.66 -16.42 -27.23
N ASP A 77 -4.86 -15.14 -26.87
CA ASP A 77 -5.11 -14.77 -25.48
C ASP A 77 -6.49 -15.26 -24.99
N SER A 78 -6.51 -15.68 -23.73
CA SER A 78 -7.73 -15.91 -22.96
C SER A 78 -7.89 -14.92 -21.80
N LEU A 79 -9.13 -14.65 -21.38
CA LEU A 79 -9.40 -13.83 -20.19
C LEU A 79 -8.71 -14.38 -18.93
N TRP A 80 -8.54 -15.70 -18.84
CA TRP A 80 -7.87 -16.33 -17.71
C TRP A 80 -6.38 -15.99 -17.67
N GLU A 81 -5.69 -16.08 -18.82
CA GLU A 81 -4.27 -15.74 -18.93
C GLU A 81 -4.03 -14.26 -18.65
N ILE A 82 -4.88 -13.38 -19.20
CA ILE A 82 -4.81 -11.94 -18.94
C ILE A 82 -5.07 -11.67 -17.44
N ALA A 83 -6.12 -12.24 -16.85
CA ALA A 83 -6.43 -12.05 -15.44
C ALA A 83 -5.24 -12.47 -14.55
N ARG A 84 -4.66 -13.63 -14.83
CA ARG A 84 -3.50 -14.16 -14.10
C ARG A 84 -2.25 -13.30 -14.29
N ALA A 85 -1.99 -12.82 -15.50
CA ALA A 85 -0.85 -11.95 -15.81
C ALA A 85 -0.91 -10.64 -15.03
N TYR A 86 -2.10 -10.06 -14.89
CA TYR A 86 -2.32 -8.79 -14.17
C TYR A 86 -2.73 -8.96 -12.70
N GLY A 87 -2.86 -10.19 -12.20
CA GLY A 87 -3.18 -10.47 -10.79
C GLY A 87 -4.61 -10.08 -10.39
N THR A 88 -5.55 -10.18 -11.33
CA THR A 88 -6.98 -9.93 -11.11
C THR A 88 -7.79 -11.21 -11.34
N THR A 89 -9.11 -11.14 -11.19
CA THR A 89 -10.02 -12.26 -11.49
C THR A 89 -10.76 -12.03 -12.80
N ILE A 90 -11.27 -13.11 -13.40
CA ILE A 90 -12.09 -13.02 -14.61
C ILE A 90 -13.34 -12.15 -14.35
N GLU A 91 -13.97 -12.30 -13.19
CA GLU A 91 -15.15 -11.52 -12.81
C GLU A 91 -14.84 -10.02 -12.74
N THR A 92 -13.74 -9.64 -12.12
CA THR A 92 -13.29 -8.24 -12.07
C THR A 92 -12.96 -7.71 -13.47
N LEU A 93 -12.28 -8.49 -14.30
CA LEU A 93 -11.98 -8.13 -15.69
C LEU A 93 -13.26 -7.92 -16.52
N LYS A 94 -14.25 -8.80 -16.36
CA LYS A 94 -15.55 -8.68 -17.02
C LYS A 94 -16.31 -7.44 -16.55
N ALA A 95 -16.33 -7.19 -15.24
CA ALA A 95 -17.01 -6.03 -14.65
C ALA A 95 -16.43 -4.70 -15.15
N ILE A 96 -15.10 -4.57 -15.18
CA ILE A 96 -14.42 -3.34 -15.64
C ILE A 96 -14.63 -3.09 -17.14
N ASN A 97 -14.82 -4.15 -17.94
CA ASN A 97 -14.95 -4.08 -19.40
C ASN A 97 -16.40 -4.25 -19.91
N GLY A 98 -17.39 -4.39 -19.02
CA GLY A 98 -18.79 -4.61 -19.41
C GLY A 98 -19.05 -5.92 -20.17
N LEU A 99 -18.21 -6.95 -19.98
CA LEU A 99 -18.31 -8.21 -20.71
C LEU A 99 -19.32 -9.15 -20.03
N SER A 100 -20.32 -9.60 -20.77
CA SER A 100 -21.29 -10.60 -20.30
C SER A 100 -20.73 -12.03 -20.39
N GLY A 101 -19.85 -12.31 -21.37
CA GLY A 101 -19.27 -13.62 -21.62
C GLY A 101 -17.74 -13.67 -21.47
N SER A 102 -17.16 -14.83 -21.80
CA SER A 102 -15.72 -15.05 -21.75
C SER A 102 -15.00 -14.92 -23.11
N ARG A 103 -15.74 -14.57 -24.17
CA ARG A 103 -15.18 -14.37 -25.52
C ARG A 103 -14.53 -13.00 -25.62
N ILE A 104 -13.30 -12.99 -26.11
CA ILE A 104 -12.51 -11.80 -26.45
C ILE A 104 -11.95 -11.97 -27.85
N TYR A 105 -11.72 -10.86 -28.55
CA TYR A 105 -11.24 -10.88 -29.92
C TYR A 105 -9.85 -10.24 -30.04
N PRO A 106 -8.95 -10.78 -30.87
CA PRO A 106 -7.67 -10.15 -31.15
C PRO A 106 -7.86 -8.71 -31.66
N GLY A 107 -7.08 -7.78 -31.13
CA GLY A 107 -7.16 -6.35 -31.43
C GLY A 107 -8.09 -5.55 -30.50
N GLN A 108 -8.93 -6.22 -29.70
CA GLN A 108 -9.78 -5.59 -28.68
C GLN A 108 -8.92 -4.93 -27.60
N VAL A 109 -9.34 -3.76 -27.11
CA VAL A 109 -8.67 -3.08 -26.01
C VAL A 109 -9.46 -3.34 -24.72
N LEU A 110 -8.80 -3.95 -23.75
CA LEU A 110 -9.33 -4.22 -22.42
C LEU A 110 -8.68 -3.33 -21.38
N SER A 111 -9.49 -2.83 -20.47
CA SER A 111 -9.09 -2.19 -19.23
C SER A 111 -8.70 -3.26 -18.21
N VAL A 112 -7.42 -3.31 -17.84
CA VAL A 112 -6.88 -4.22 -16.82
C VAL A 112 -6.39 -3.43 -15.61
N PRO A 113 -6.53 -3.93 -14.37
CA PRO A 113 -5.94 -3.30 -13.19
C PRO A 113 -4.42 -3.22 -13.33
N SER A 114 -3.83 -2.09 -12.97
CA SER A 114 -2.39 -1.93 -12.80
C SER A 114 -1.98 -2.55 -11.47
N ARG A 115 -0.87 -3.29 -11.47
CA ARG A 115 -0.25 -3.82 -10.26
C ARG A 115 0.51 -2.77 -9.47
#